data_AF-A0AAD3DRA2-F1
#
_entry.id   AF-A0AAD3DRA2-F1
#
_cell.length_a   1.000
_cell.length_b   1.000
_cell.length_c   1.000
_cell.angle_alpha   90.00
_cell.angle_beta   90.00
_cell.angle_gamma   90.00
#
_symmetry.space_group_name_H-M   'P 1'
#
loop_
_entity.id
_entity.type
_entity.pdbx_description
1 polymer ?
#
loop_
_entity_poly.entity_id
_entity_poly.type
_entity_poly.pdbx_seq_one_letter_code
_entity_poly.pdbx_strand_id
1 'polypeptide(L)'
;RERLSSARSLSCLGGLARELGGCGRALGELLREVEAGRRREVLGLLYAPLEDKVAAYGELEAAQLQADMRAALGAAGVEGGEGDAGAVVSRLAGSIRPAFAALHAAVDRCNALTGGSEVRALLKAADTELSAYLAALQAAVAGLGERHRARVAAAATATTSAATTTASAAAAAAATAAAAAAAVDDGEDIANVLQLIKVGRELSAAVSRLEAVLRTAVATAVARLQALTAAPPTPSISQQQQQQQQQQHGGAAGATPFAAEATAAAASATASSSSASSSGVAVPHALSGAAEADPVALRLVAARGERLARLVKLGASLSDPRFMVLPGAVAQLEAFSATVQSTVFGVLLARVSALLAPLPGLPEWTKGGSAGGAHGGVAPLPAFNTYPLPYVTAIGDHLMAVPQQLEVLMGDTADDAPASATSATSATGEGAAAAAAAAAAGGGGDSAAEWEEVAAEWLDKVVSGAAGMYGEAVCRIPALSHQGGIQLSTDVEYFVNLMTALHVAPPPALLTLQLLAGAAPEEFGELARGALAEGGADAAAVRALAGMRRLPLE
;
A
#
# COMPACT_ATOMS: atom_id res chain seq x y z
N ARG A 1 30.22 -30.48 14.91
CA ARG A 1 30.24 -29.83 13.58
C ARG A 1 29.44 -30.61 12.55
N GLU A 2 29.75 -31.89 12.29
CA GLU A 2 29.04 -32.72 11.29
C GLU A 2 27.52 -32.78 11.48
N ARG A 3 27.03 -33.00 12.71
CA ARG A 3 25.58 -33.01 13.01
C ARG A 3 24.86 -31.66 12.83
N LEU A 4 25.59 -30.55 12.89
CA LEU A 4 25.03 -29.20 12.69
C LEU A 4 25.03 -28.79 11.22
N SER A 5 25.87 -29.40 10.39
CA SER A 5 25.93 -29.09 8.95
C SER A 5 24.58 -29.34 8.25
N SER A 6 23.86 -30.40 8.64
CA SER A 6 22.54 -30.77 8.11
C SER A 6 21.38 -29.98 8.73
N ALA A 7 21.59 -29.26 9.85
CA ALA A 7 20.54 -28.49 10.48
C ALA A 7 20.18 -27.26 9.63
N ARG A 8 18.90 -27.20 9.22
CA ARG A 8 18.31 -26.07 8.47
C ARG A 8 17.26 -25.30 9.27
N SER A 9 16.76 -25.87 10.37
CA SER A 9 15.74 -25.23 11.21
C SER A 9 16.36 -24.12 12.09
N LEU A 10 15.92 -22.89 11.85
CA LEU A 10 16.39 -21.70 12.57
C LEU A 10 15.94 -21.67 14.04
N SER A 11 14.77 -22.24 14.37
CA SER A 11 14.27 -22.30 15.75
C SER A 11 15.14 -23.20 16.63
N CYS A 12 15.58 -24.35 16.11
CA CYS A 12 16.50 -25.24 16.80
C CYS A 12 17.89 -24.59 16.98
N LEU A 13 18.37 -23.86 15.96
CA LEU A 13 19.63 -23.13 16.04
C LEU A 13 19.58 -22.01 17.09
N GLY A 14 18.46 -21.28 17.19
CA GLY A 14 18.27 -20.27 18.23
C GLY A 14 18.25 -20.84 19.64
N GLY A 15 17.64 -22.01 19.84
CA GLY A 15 17.71 -22.74 21.11
C GLY A 15 19.13 -23.14 21.48
N LEU A 16 19.87 -23.72 20.52
CA LEU A 16 21.27 -24.10 20.71
C LEU A 16 22.17 -22.90 21.01
N ALA A 17 21.94 -21.76 20.35
CA ALA A 17 22.70 -20.53 20.58
C ALA A 17 22.57 -20.03 22.03
N ARG A 18 21.37 -20.15 22.62
CA ARG A 18 21.14 -19.80 24.03
C ARG A 18 21.90 -20.71 24.99
N GLU A 19 21.82 -22.03 24.77
CA GLU A 19 22.53 -23.03 25.59
C GLU A 19 24.06 -22.86 25.49
N LEU A 20 24.58 -22.70 24.27
CA LEU A 20 26.00 -22.44 24.04
C LEU A 20 26.44 -21.13 24.69
N GLY A 21 25.61 -20.08 24.63
CA GLY A 21 25.88 -18.81 25.31
C GLY A 21 25.97 -18.97 26.84
N GLY A 22 25.10 -19.79 27.43
CA GLY A 22 25.17 -20.14 28.86
C GLY A 22 26.45 -20.91 29.20
N CYS A 23 26.78 -21.92 28.40
CA CYS A 23 27.99 -22.72 28.54
C CYS A 23 29.25 -21.87 28.40
N GLY A 24 29.31 -20.97 27.41
CA GLY A 24 30.45 -20.09 27.20
C GLY A 24 30.66 -19.09 28.33
N ARG A 25 29.58 -18.55 28.94
CA ARG A 25 29.71 -17.73 30.16
C ARG A 25 30.26 -18.52 31.33
N ALA A 26 29.73 -19.72 31.59
CA ALA A 26 30.23 -20.58 32.66
C ALA A 26 31.70 -20.98 32.44
N LEU A 27 32.07 -21.30 31.19
CA LEU A 27 33.44 -21.62 30.82
C LEU A 27 34.37 -20.39 30.93
N GLY A 28 33.88 -19.20 30.57
CA GLY A 28 34.61 -17.95 30.72
C GLY A 28 34.97 -17.66 32.19
N GLU A 29 34.03 -17.87 33.11
CA GLU A 29 34.26 -17.76 34.55
C GLU A 29 35.28 -18.77 35.06
N LEU A 30 35.18 -20.04 34.63
CA LEU A 30 36.16 -21.08 34.98
C LEU A 30 37.57 -20.78 34.44
N LEU A 31 37.66 -20.07 33.31
CA LEU A 31 38.92 -19.68 32.67
C LEU A 31 39.38 -18.25 33.03
N ARG A 32 38.85 -17.66 34.11
CA ARG A 32 39.18 -16.27 34.50
C ARG A 32 40.67 -16.06 34.77
N GLU A 33 41.36 -17.07 35.29
CA GLU A 33 42.80 -17.02 35.61
C GLU A 33 43.72 -17.29 34.41
N VAL A 34 43.15 -17.76 33.29
CA VAL A 34 43.90 -17.99 32.05
C VAL A 34 44.16 -16.67 31.33
N GLU A 35 45.25 -16.58 30.56
CA GLU A 35 45.51 -15.42 29.71
C GLU A 35 44.34 -15.13 28.75
N ALA A 36 43.96 -13.86 28.62
CA ALA A 36 42.80 -13.44 27.84
C ALA A 36 42.83 -13.90 26.38
N GLY A 37 44.01 -13.92 25.74
CA GLY A 37 44.17 -14.43 24.38
C GLY A 37 43.75 -15.90 24.25
N ARG A 38 44.21 -16.73 25.18
CA ARG A 38 43.96 -18.18 25.18
C ARG A 38 42.53 -18.53 25.63
N ARG A 39 41.97 -17.76 26.57
CA ARG A 39 40.55 -17.86 26.94
C ARG A 39 39.65 -17.59 25.73
N ARG A 40 39.94 -16.54 24.94
CA ARG A 40 39.19 -16.23 23.72
C ARG A 40 39.30 -17.32 22.65
N GLU A 41 40.47 -17.91 22.48
CA GLU A 41 40.68 -19.02 21.54
C GLU A 41 39.80 -20.24 21.91
N VAL A 42 39.79 -20.62 23.18
CA VAL A 42 38.96 -21.75 23.67
C VAL A 42 37.47 -21.47 23.49
N LEU A 43 37.01 -20.26 23.82
CA LEU A 43 35.61 -19.86 23.61
C LEU A 43 35.26 -19.76 22.11
N GLY A 44 36.20 -19.33 21.27
CA GLY A 44 36.05 -19.33 19.82
C GLY A 44 35.83 -20.73 19.26
N LEU A 45 36.53 -21.74 19.77
CA LEU A 45 36.33 -23.14 19.37
C LEU A 45 34.96 -23.69 19.78
N LEU A 46 34.43 -23.27 20.93
CA LEU A 46 33.08 -23.63 21.38
C LEU A 46 32.01 -23.10 20.42
N TYR A 47 32.14 -21.85 19.97
CA TYR A 47 31.15 -21.19 19.12
C TYR A 47 31.36 -21.43 17.61
N ALA A 48 32.53 -21.90 17.17
CA ALA A 48 32.85 -22.10 15.74
C ALA A 48 31.77 -22.84 14.92
N PRO A 49 31.12 -23.91 15.43
CA PRO A 49 30.06 -24.60 14.67
C PRO A 49 28.80 -23.75 14.44
N LEU A 50 28.53 -22.77 15.31
CA LEU A 50 27.40 -21.84 15.19
C LEU A 50 27.73 -20.68 14.25
N GLU A 51 28.99 -20.23 14.23
CA GLU A 51 29.44 -19.14 13.35
C GLU A 51 29.26 -19.46 11.86
N ASP A 52 29.51 -20.72 11.45
CA ASP A 52 29.23 -21.18 10.08
C ASP A 52 27.74 -20.97 9.70
N LYS A 53 26.82 -21.15 10.67
CA LYS A 53 25.38 -20.97 10.46
C LYS A 53 24.93 -19.52 10.57
N VAL A 54 25.56 -18.72 11.43
CA VAL A 54 25.30 -17.29 11.51
C VAL A 54 25.76 -16.59 10.23
N ALA A 55 26.90 -16.98 9.65
CA ALA A 55 27.35 -16.46 8.36
C ALA A 55 26.37 -16.79 7.21
N ALA A 56 25.74 -17.97 7.26
CA ALA A 56 24.71 -18.39 6.30
C ALA A 56 23.28 -17.95 6.68
N TYR A 57 23.11 -17.11 7.72
CA TYR A 57 21.80 -16.75 8.25
C TYR A 57 20.87 -16.16 7.18
N GLY A 58 21.38 -15.27 6.33
CA GLY A 58 20.57 -14.62 5.30
C GLY A 58 19.92 -15.61 4.33
N GLU A 59 20.64 -16.65 3.93
CA GLU A 59 20.11 -17.69 3.02
C GLU A 59 19.11 -18.61 3.73
N LEU A 60 19.41 -18.97 4.98
CA LEU A 60 18.51 -19.80 5.79
C LEU A 60 17.19 -19.09 6.09
N GLU A 61 17.26 -17.81 6.43
CA GLU A 61 16.09 -16.99 6.74
C GLU A 61 15.28 -16.69 5.48
N ALA A 62 15.92 -16.42 4.34
CA ALA A 62 15.23 -16.27 3.07
C ALA A 62 14.47 -17.56 2.69
N ALA A 63 15.10 -18.72 2.80
CA ALA A 63 14.43 -20.00 2.52
C ALA A 63 13.26 -20.29 3.47
N GLN A 64 13.39 -19.94 4.75
CA GLN A 64 12.31 -20.10 5.73
C GLN A 64 11.16 -19.14 5.45
N LEU A 65 11.45 -17.85 5.24
CA LEU A 65 10.45 -16.84 4.89
C LEU A 65 9.72 -17.21 3.60
N GLN A 66 10.45 -17.66 2.58
CA GLN A 66 9.85 -18.11 1.33
C GLN A 66 8.86 -19.27 1.55
N ALA A 67 9.21 -20.24 2.40
CA ALA A 67 8.34 -21.35 2.75
C ALA A 67 7.10 -20.88 3.53
N ASP A 68 7.28 -19.97 4.49
CA ASP A 68 6.20 -19.40 5.30
C ASP A 68 5.24 -18.56 4.43
N MET A 69 5.77 -17.76 3.49
CA MET A 69 4.99 -16.96 2.54
C MET A 69 4.19 -17.84 1.58
N ARG A 70 4.80 -18.91 1.04
CA ARG A 70 4.07 -19.88 0.22
C ARG A 70 3.01 -20.62 1.03
N ALA A 71 3.29 -20.97 2.28
CA ALA A 71 2.30 -21.59 3.15
C ALA A 71 1.12 -20.64 3.43
N ALA A 72 1.38 -19.35 3.62
CA ALA A 72 0.33 -18.34 3.79
C ALA A 72 -0.55 -18.23 2.53
N LEU A 73 0.07 -18.20 1.33
CA LEU A 73 -0.65 -18.18 0.05
C LEU A 73 -1.41 -19.49 -0.23
N GLY A 74 -0.81 -20.65 0.11
CA GLY A 74 -1.37 -21.97 -0.13
C GLY A 74 -2.48 -22.35 0.85
N ALA A 75 -2.36 -22.01 2.13
CA ALA A 75 -3.44 -22.13 3.12
C ALA A 75 -4.63 -21.22 2.76
N ALA A 76 -4.32 -20.07 2.16
CA ALA A 76 -5.29 -19.21 1.52
C ALA A 76 -5.69 -19.70 0.12
N GLY A 77 -5.27 -20.84 -0.41
CA GLY A 77 -5.69 -21.32 -1.74
C GLY A 77 -5.52 -20.31 -2.90
N VAL A 78 -4.53 -19.42 -2.82
CA VAL A 78 -4.28 -18.40 -3.85
C VAL A 78 -3.72 -19.02 -5.14
N GLU A 79 -3.06 -20.18 -5.03
CA GLU A 79 -2.44 -20.90 -6.17
C GLU A 79 -3.44 -21.66 -7.06
N GLY A 80 -4.73 -21.65 -6.72
CA GLY A 80 -5.82 -22.16 -7.57
C GLY A 80 -6.53 -21.02 -8.28
N GLY A 81 -6.18 -20.76 -9.53
CA GLY A 81 -6.83 -19.76 -10.38
C GLY A 81 -8.29 -20.06 -10.75
N GLU A 82 -8.83 -21.20 -10.32
CA GLU A 82 -10.24 -21.57 -10.48
C GLU A 82 -10.99 -21.30 -9.19
N GLY A 83 -11.79 -20.24 -9.19
CA GLY A 83 -12.62 -19.89 -8.06
C GLY A 83 -13.41 -18.63 -8.34
N ASP A 84 -14.56 -18.53 -7.70
CA ASP A 84 -15.37 -17.32 -7.65
C ASP A 84 -14.53 -16.12 -7.16
N ALA A 85 -14.84 -14.92 -7.67
CA ALA A 85 -14.09 -13.69 -7.39
C ALA A 85 -14.07 -13.38 -5.89
N GLY A 86 -15.18 -13.56 -5.18
CA GLY A 86 -15.27 -13.33 -3.74
C GLY A 86 -14.39 -14.28 -2.94
N ALA A 87 -14.36 -15.54 -3.35
CA ALA A 87 -13.48 -16.54 -2.75
C ALA A 87 -11.99 -16.19 -2.94
N VAL A 88 -11.59 -15.59 -4.07
CA VAL A 88 -10.20 -15.13 -4.27
C VAL A 88 -9.87 -13.95 -3.36
N VAL A 89 -10.78 -12.97 -3.24
CA VAL A 89 -10.57 -11.79 -2.40
C VAL A 89 -10.48 -12.16 -0.91
N SER A 90 -11.37 -13.02 -0.42
CA SER A 90 -11.33 -13.54 0.95
C SER A 90 -10.02 -14.27 1.25
N ARG A 91 -9.53 -15.03 0.27
CA ARG A 91 -8.24 -15.73 0.32
C ARG A 91 -7.05 -14.78 0.38
N LEU A 92 -7.04 -13.73 -0.47
CA LEU A 92 -6.03 -12.68 -0.40
C LEU A 92 -5.98 -12.05 1.00
N ALA A 93 -7.13 -11.65 1.54
CA ALA A 93 -7.25 -11.07 2.88
C ALA A 93 -6.73 -12.02 3.98
N GLY A 94 -7.12 -13.29 3.93
CA GLY A 94 -6.71 -14.31 4.89
C GLY A 94 -5.20 -14.62 4.87
N SER A 95 -4.52 -14.37 3.75
CA SER A 95 -3.07 -14.62 3.62
C SER A 95 -2.19 -13.54 4.29
N ILE A 96 -2.72 -12.33 4.53
CA ILE A 96 -1.93 -11.19 5.02
C ILE A 96 -1.42 -11.45 6.43
N ARG A 97 -2.31 -11.78 7.38
CA ARG A 97 -1.90 -11.92 8.79
C ARG A 97 -0.84 -13.01 9.01
N PRO A 98 -0.95 -14.23 8.45
CA PRO A 98 0.10 -15.24 8.57
C PRO A 98 1.44 -14.81 7.95
N ALA A 99 1.42 -14.15 6.79
CA ALA A 99 2.62 -13.66 6.12
C ALA A 99 3.37 -12.63 7.00
N PHE A 100 2.67 -11.62 7.52
CA PHE A 100 3.29 -10.61 8.39
C PHE A 100 3.71 -11.18 9.75
N ALA A 101 2.98 -12.15 10.30
CA ALA A 101 3.40 -12.87 11.50
C ALA A 101 4.74 -13.60 11.29
N ALA A 102 4.96 -14.21 10.12
CA ALA A 102 6.23 -14.85 9.79
C ALA A 102 7.39 -13.84 9.70
N LEU A 103 7.15 -12.65 9.16
CA LEU A 103 8.14 -11.56 9.10
C LEU A 103 8.49 -11.03 10.50
N HIS A 104 7.51 -10.85 11.38
CA HIS A 104 7.77 -10.49 12.78
C HIS A 104 8.57 -11.59 13.50
N ALA A 105 8.21 -12.86 13.32
CA ALA A 105 8.96 -13.98 13.87
C ALA A 105 10.41 -14.05 13.33
N ALA A 106 10.65 -13.62 12.09
CA ALA A 106 12.00 -13.53 11.52
C ALA A 106 12.88 -12.49 12.24
N VAL A 107 12.30 -11.37 12.69
CA VAL A 107 13.00 -10.37 13.52
C VAL A 107 13.43 -10.98 14.85
N ASP A 108 12.53 -11.74 15.50
CA ASP A 108 12.82 -12.40 16.77
C ASP A 108 13.88 -13.49 16.61
N ARG A 109 13.79 -14.30 15.54
CA ARG A 109 14.81 -15.32 15.20
C ARG A 109 16.18 -14.68 14.95
N CYS A 110 16.23 -13.56 14.23
CA CYS A 110 17.46 -12.82 13.98
C CYS A 110 18.12 -12.38 15.28
N ASN A 111 17.33 -11.82 16.19
CA ASN A 111 17.82 -11.37 17.49
C ASN A 111 18.27 -12.54 18.37
N ALA A 112 17.52 -13.64 18.39
CA ALA A 112 17.83 -14.82 19.20
C ALA A 112 19.10 -15.55 18.74
N LEU A 113 19.30 -15.71 17.43
CA LEU A 113 20.40 -16.48 16.86
C LEU A 113 21.66 -15.64 16.65
N THR A 114 21.51 -14.41 16.16
CA THR A 114 22.66 -13.57 15.74
C THR A 114 22.96 -12.45 16.73
N GLY A 115 22.05 -12.18 17.67
CA GLY A 115 22.19 -11.03 18.57
C GLY A 115 22.13 -9.68 17.87
N GLY A 116 21.57 -9.63 16.65
CA GLY A 116 21.46 -8.43 15.83
C GLY A 116 22.61 -8.21 14.85
N SER A 117 23.64 -9.05 14.84
CA SER A 117 24.81 -8.84 13.94
C SER A 117 24.46 -9.02 12.46
N GLU A 118 23.44 -9.81 12.14
CA GLU A 118 23.01 -10.12 10.76
C GLU A 118 21.71 -9.41 10.36
N VAL A 119 21.31 -8.35 11.05
CA VAL A 119 20.07 -7.60 10.71
C VAL A 119 20.12 -7.11 9.25
N ARG A 120 21.28 -6.77 8.69
CA ARG A 120 21.39 -6.40 7.27
C ARG A 120 21.02 -7.55 6.32
N ALA A 121 21.36 -8.79 6.69
CA ALA A 121 20.99 -9.97 5.91
C ALA A 121 19.49 -10.27 6.06
N LEU A 122 18.93 -10.09 7.26
CA LEU A 122 17.48 -10.15 7.49
C LEU A 122 16.73 -9.14 6.62
N LEU A 123 17.16 -7.87 6.59
CA LEU A 123 16.49 -6.83 5.80
C LEU A 123 16.45 -7.18 4.31
N LYS A 124 17.56 -7.70 3.77
CA LYS A 124 17.62 -8.15 2.37
C LYS A 124 16.67 -9.33 2.11
N ALA A 125 16.66 -10.31 3.02
CA ALA A 125 15.76 -11.47 2.90
C ALA A 125 14.29 -11.04 2.99
N ALA A 126 13.93 -10.20 3.97
CA ALA A 126 12.59 -9.67 4.15
C ALA A 126 12.13 -8.85 2.94
N ASP A 127 12.98 -7.96 2.40
CA ASP A 127 12.64 -7.16 1.21
C ASP A 127 12.40 -8.04 -0.02
N THR A 128 13.26 -9.03 -0.24
CA THR A 128 13.15 -9.94 -1.39
C THR A 128 11.88 -10.80 -1.31
N GLU A 129 11.65 -11.45 -0.17
CA GLU A 129 10.52 -12.38 -0.01
C GLU A 129 9.18 -11.65 0.11
N LEU A 130 9.14 -10.49 0.79
CA LEU A 130 7.93 -9.66 0.82
C LEU A 130 7.59 -9.10 -0.56
N SER A 131 8.58 -8.66 -1.34
CA SER A 131 8.37 -8.23 -2.73
C SER A 131 7.76 -9.35 -3.59
N ALA A 132 8.27 -10.58 -3.45
CA ALA A 132 7.76 -11.73 -4.18
C ALA A 132 6.32 -12.10 -3.76
N TYR A 133 6.02 -12.02 -2.46
CA TYR A 133 4.66 -12.21 -1.94
C TYR A 133 3.69 -11.16 -2.49
N LEU A 134 4.06 -9.87 -2.44
CA LEU A 134 3.25 -8.76 -2.97
C LEU A 134 3.00 -8.91 -4.48
N ALA A 135 4.02 -9.31 -5.24
CA ALA A 135 3.89 -9.57 -6.68
C ALA A 135 2.91 -10.73 -6.97
N ALA A 136 2.87 -11.77 -6.12
CA ALA A 136 1.91 -12.85 -6.24
C ALA A 136 0.47 -12.38 -5.95
N LEU A 137 0.27 -11.54 -4.92
CA LEU A 137 -1.03 -10.92 -4.66
C LEU A 137 -1.48 -10.04 -5.83
N GLN A 138 -0.56 -9.24 -6.39
CA GLN A 138 -0.82 -8.39 -7.55
C GLN A 138 -1.25 -9.20 -8.77
N ALA A 139 -0.55 -10.30 -9.06
CA ALA A 139 -0.90 -11.19 -10.17
C ALA A 139 -2.30 -11.80 -10.00
N ALA A 140 -2.69 -12.16 -8.77
CA ALA A 140 -4.03 -12.66 -8.48
C ALA A 140 -5.11 -11.59 -8.73
N VAL A 141 -4.88 -10.34 -8.31
CA VAL A 141 -5.80 -9.22 -8.57
C VAL A 141 -5.88 -8.87 -10.06
N ALA A 142 -4.75 -8.87 -10.77
CA ALA A 142 -4.72 -8.66 -12.22
C ALA A 142 -5.54 -9.75 -12.94
N GLY A 143 -5.37 -11.00 -12.53
CA GLY A 143 -6.13 -12.14 -13.06
C GLY A 143 -7.64 -12.02 -12.84
N LEU A 144 -8.09 -11.46 -11.70
CA LEU A 144 -9.50 -11.14 -11.48
C LEU A 144 -10.03 -10.11 -12.48
N GLY A 145 -9.28 -9.02 -12.69
CA GLY A 145 -9.64 -7.99 -13.66
C GLY A 145 -9.69 -8.51 -15.11
N GLU A 146 -8.75 -9.38 -15.49
CA GLU A 146 -8.77 -10.04 -16.80
C GLU A 146 -9.98 -10.96 -16.99
N ARG A 147 -10.34 -11.75 -15.98
CA ARG A 147 -11.53 -12.62 -16.03
C ARG A 147 -12.81 -11.81 -16.15
N HIS A 148 -12.95 -10.73 -15.38
CA HIS A 148 -14.12 -9.86 -15.48
C HIS A 148 -14.21 -9.24 -16.89
N ARG A 149 -13.12 -8.69 -17.42
CA ARG A 149 -13.08 -8.14 -18.79
C ARG A 149 -13.44 -9.18 -19.86
N ALA A 150 -12.95 -10.42 -19.71
CA ALA A 150 -13.28 -11.52 -20.61
C ALA A 150 -14.77 -11.90 -20.55
N ARG A 151 -15.38 -11.92 -19.34
CA ARG A 151 -16.83 -12.15 -19.16
C ARG A 151 -17.65 -11.06 -19.84
N VAL A 152 -17.29 -9.78 -19.64
CA VAL A 152 -17.96 -8.64 -20.28
C VAL A 152 -17.86 -8.72 -21.81
N ALA A 153 -16.69 -9.05 -22.36
CA ALA A 153 -16.51 -9.23 -23.79
C ALA A 153 -17.31 -10.41 -24.36
N ALA A 154 -17.39 -11.52 -23.63
CA ALA A 154 -18.18 -12.69 -24.00
C ALA A 154 -19.69 -12.36 -24.01
N ALA A 155 -20.18 -11.63 -23.01
CA ALA A 155 -21.56 -11.16 -22.95
C ALA A 155 -21.92 -10.28 -24.15
N ALA A 156 -21.04 -9.33 -24.52
CA ALA A 156 -21.23 -8.49 -25.70
C ALA A 156 -21.30 -9.31 -27.01
N THR A 157 -20.49 -10.36 -27.14
CA THR A 157 -20.46 -11.23 -28.33
C THR A 157 -21.69 -12.13 -28.41
N ALA A 158 -22.11 -12.71 -27.28
CA ALA A 158 -23.29 -13.57 -27.19
C ALA A 158 -24.56 -12.83 -27.64
N THR A 159 -24.76 -11.61 -27.16
CA THR A 159 -25.95 -10.81 -27.53
C THR A 159 -25.94 -10.43 -29.02
N THR A 160 -24.76 -10.17 -29.60
CA THR A 160 -24.63 -9.86 -31.04
C THR A 160 -25.05 -11.02 -31.93
N SER A 161 -24.79 -12.26 -31.51
CA SER A 161 -25.20 -13.47 -32.25
C SER A 161 -26.71 -13.76 -32.18
N ALA A 162 -27.41 -13.27 -31.16
CA ALA A 162 -28.85 -13.47 -30.99
C ALA A 162 -29.69 -12.44 -31.77
N ALA A 163 -29.13 -11.26 -32.09
CA ALA A 163 -29.83 -10.16 -32.73
C ALA A 163 -29.96 -10.26 -34.27
N THR A 164 -29.51 -11.35 -34.90
CA THR A 164 -29.47 -11.48 -36.37
C THR A 164 -30.86 -11.68 -37.01
N THR A 165 -31.94 -11.65 -36.25
CA THR A 165 -33.31 -11.76 -36.75
C THR A 165 -34.12 -10.48 -36.49
N THR A 166 -34.39 -9.74 -37.57
CA THR A 166 -35.60 -8.89 -37.79
C THR A 166 -35.74 -7.46 -37.21
N ALA A 167 -34.67 -6.74 -36.83
CA ALA A 167 -34.75 -5.30 -36.53
C ALA A 167 -33.75 -4.45 -37.35
N SER A 168 -33.99 -3.14 -37.48
CA SER A 168 -33.04 -2.23 -38.13
C SER A 168 -31.69 -2.29 -37.39
N ALA A 169 -30.59 -2.39 -38.13
CA ALA A 169 -29.27 -2.74 -37.57
C ALA A 169 -28.84 -1.87 -36.37
N ALA A 170 -29.23 -0.59 -36.36
CA ALA A 170 -28.87 0.34 -35.28
C ALA A 170 -29.77 0.23 -34.03
N ALA A 171 -31.07 -0.01 -34.19
CA ALA A 171 -31.98 -0.24 -33.06
C ALA A 171 -31.72 -1.63 -32.43
N ALA A 172 -31.39 -2.62 -33.26
CA ALA A 172 -30.92 -3.92 -32.82
C ALA A 172 -29.61 -3.78 -32.03
N ALA A 173 -28.63 -3.01 -32.51
CA ALA A 173 -27.36 -2.77 -31.82
C ALA A 173 -27.55 -2.05 -30.47
N ALA A 174 -28.43 -1.05 -30.39
CA ALA A 174 -28.74 -0.35 -29.14
C ALA A 174 -29.44 -1.26 -28.11
N ALA A 175 -30.41 -2.09 -28.54
CA ALA A 175 -31.06 -3.07 -27.67
C ALA A 175 -30.10 -4.19 -27.23
N THR A 176 -29.20 -4.62 -28.13
CA THR A 176 -28.14 -5.59 -27.86
C THR A 176 -27.13 -5.04 -26.84
N ALA A 177 -26.75 -3.78 -26.96
CA ALA A 177 -25.88 -3.12 -26.00
C ALA A 177 -26.57 -2.94 -24.63
N ALA A 178 -27.85 -2.57 -24.60
CA ALA A 178 -28.61 -2.48 -23.36
C ALA A 178 -28.74 -3.85 -22.66
N ALA A 179 -28.97 -4.92 -23.42
CA ALA A 179 -29.03 -6.28 -22.90
C ALA A 179 -27.64 -6.83 -22.50
N ALA A 180 -26.59 -6.52 -23.25
CA ALA A 180 -25.21 -6.87 -22.90
C ALA A 180 -24.75 -6.13 -21.64
N ALA A 181 -25.14 -4.86 -21.51
CA ALA A 181 -24.92 -4.10 -20.30
C ALA A 181 -25.70 -4.70 -19.12
N ALA A 182 -26.96 -5.13 -19.33
CA ALA A 182 -27.79 -5.83 -18.33
C ALA A 182 -27.28 -7.22 -17.93
N ALA A 183 -26.54 -7.89 -18.81
CA ALA A 183 -25.90 -9.16 -18.54
C ALA A 183 -24.56 -9.03 -17.80
N VAL A 184 -24.03 -7.80 -17.63
CA VAL A 184 -22.99 -7.54 -16.64
C VAL A 184 -23.68 -7.60 -15.27
N ASP A 185 -23.64 -8.76 -14.64
CA ASP A 185 -24.16 -8.96 -13.29
C ASP A 185 -23.25 -8.23 -12.30
N ASP A 186 -23.61 -6.97 -12.05
CA ASP A 186 -22.73 -5.97 -11.43
C ASP A 186 -22.65 -6.13 -9.89
N GLY A 187 -23.68 -6.66 -9.23
CA GLY A 187 -23.81 -6.56 -7.77
C GLY A 187 -22.71 -7.30 -6.98
N GLU A 188 -22.52 -8.58 -7.26
CA GLU A 188 -21.55 -9.42 -6.57
C GLU A 188 -20.10 -9.06 -6.95
N ASP A 189 -19.85 -8.79 -8.24
CA ASP A 189 -18.54 -8.36 -8.73
C ASP A 189 -18.11 -7.01 -8.12
N ILE A 190 -19.03 -6.04 -8.02
CA ILE A 190 -18.74 -4.74 -7.40
C ILE A 190 -18.40 -4.92 -5.92
N ALA A 191 -19.19 -5.69 -5.16
CA ALA A 191 -18.91 -5.93 -3.75
C ALA A 191 -17.53 -6.58 -3.55
N ASN A 192 -17.22 -7.62 -4.33
CA ASN A 192 -15.94 -8.32 -4.28
C ASN A 192 -14.75 -7.40 -4.59
N VAL A 193 -14.91 -6.55 -5.61
CA VAL A 193 -13.84 -5.66 -6.07
C VAL A 193 -13.66 -4.48 -5.12
N LEU A 194 -14.72 -3.99 -4.49
CA LEU A 194 -14.62 -2.99 -3.44
C LEU A 194 -13.93 -3.55 -2.18
N GLN A 195 -14.13 -4.84 -1.83
CA GLN A 195 -13.36 -5.49 -0.76
C GLN A 195 -11.84 -5.47 -1.03
N LEU A 196 -11.39 -5.42 -2.29
CA LEU A 196 -9.95 -5.29 -2.61
C LEU A 196 -9.36 -3.96 -2.11
N ILE A 197 -10.16 -2.89 -2.03
CA ILE A 197 -9.72 -1.61 -1.46
C ILE A 197 -9.38 -1.80 0.03
N LYS A 198 -10.23 -2.54 0.76
CA LYS A 198 -10.00 -2.88 2.17
C LYS A 198 -8.73 -3.73 2.34
N VAL A 199 -8.57 -4.75 1.51
CA VAL A 199 -7.35 -5.59 1.47
C VAL A 199 -6.10 -4.73 1.20
N GLY A 200 -6.17 -3.80 0.25
CA GLY A 200 -5.06 -2.89 -0.05
C GLY A 200 -4.70 -1.94 1.10
N ARG A 201 -5.68 -1.41 1.83
CA ARG A 201 -5.43 -0.58 3.02
C ARG A 201 -4.84 -1.41 4.18
N GLU A 202 -5.37 -2.61 4.44
CA GLU A 202 -4.83 -3.52 5.45
C GLU A 202 -3.37 -3.86 5.14
N LEU A 203 -3.08 -4.18 3.87
CA LEU A 203 -1.73 -4.49 3.40
C LEU A 203 -0.78 -3.31 3.55
N SER A 204 -1.18 -2.10 3.13
CA SER A 204 -0.38 -0.89 3.31
C SER A 204 -0.09 -0.61 4.78
N ALA A 205 -1.09 -0.75 5.65
CA ALA A 205 -0.92 -0.57 7.08
C ALA A 205 0.02 -1.64 7.68
N ALA A 206 -0.06 -2.88 7.20
CA ALA A 206 0.81 -3.96 7.64
C ALA A 206 2.28 -3.71 7.23
N VAL A 207 2.53 -3.25 6.01
CA VAL A 207 3.89 -2.87 5.54
C VAL A 207 4.46 -1.73 6.38
N SER A 208 3.68 -0.68 6.64
CA SER A 208 4.12 0.45 7.48
C SER A 208 4.46 0.03 8.91
N ARG A 209 3.64 -0.84 9.53
CA ARG A 209 3.92 -1.41 10.86
C ARG A 209 5.20 -2.27 10.85
N LEU A 210 5.38 -3.10 9.82
CA LEU A 210 6.58 -3.91 9.67
C LEU A 210 7.82 -3.03 9.53
N GLU A 211 7.77 -1.97 8.73
CA GLU A 211 8.87 -1.03 8.58
C GLU A 211 9.25 -0.38 9.92
N ALA A 212 8.26 0.07 10.70
CA ALA A 212 8.51 0.62 12.03
C ALA A 212 9.20 -0.39 12.98
N VAL A 213 8.77 -1.65 12.95
CA VAL A 213 9.41 -2.75 13.71
C VAL A 213 10.85 -2.97 13.26
N LEU A 214 11.10 -3.00 11.94
CA LEU A 214 12.45 -3.18 11.41
C LEU A 214 13.39 -2.01 11.74
N ARG A 215 12.90 -0.77 11.67
CA ARG A 215 13.65 0.43 12.10
C ARG A 215 14.04 0.31 13.58
N THR A 216 13.09 -0.07 14.42
CA THR A 216 13.32 -0.30 15.86
C THR A 216 14.33 -1.43 16.10
N ALA A 217 14.23 -2.52 15.34
CA ALA A 217 15.15 -3.65 15.44
C ALA A 217 16.59 -3.26 15.07
N VAL A 218 16.77 -2.47 13.99
CA VAL A 218 18.10 -1.94 13.61
C VAL A 218 18.65 -1.01 14.69
N ALA A 219 17.86 -0.07 15.19
CA ALA A 219 18.29 0.86 16.24
C ALA A 219 18.72 0.12 17.51
N THR A 220 17.93 -0.87 17.93
CA THR A 220 18.20 -1.71 19.11
C THR A 220 19.47 -2.55 18.91
N ALA A 221 19.64 -3.14 17.72
CA ALA A 221 20.84 -3.90 17.37
C ALA A 221 22.09 -3.01 17.39
N VAL A 222 22.03 -1.81 16.78
CA VAL A 222 23.16 -0.85 16.78
C VAL A 222 23.54 -0.46 18.20
N ALA A 223 22.59 -0.04 19.02
CA ALA A 223 22.86 0.37 20.40
C ALA A 223 23.46 -0.77 21.23
N ARG A 224 22.91 -1.98 21.12
CA ARG A 224 23.42 -3.16 21.82
C ARG A 224 24.84 -3.51 21.38
N LEU A 225 25.12 -3.55 20.08
CA LEU A 225 26.43 -3.93 19.56
C LEU A 225 27.49 -2.86 19.88
N GLN A 226 27.12 -1.57 19.87
CA GLN A 226 28.01 -0.50 20.33
C GLN A 226 28.35 -0.66 21.81
N ALA A 227 27.37 -0.96 22.67
CA ALA A 227 27.59 -1.19 24.10
C ALA A 227 28.54 -2.37 24.38
N LEU A 228 28.47 -3.43 23.58
CA LEU A 228 29.37 -4.59 23.68
C LEU A 228 30.83 -4.27 23.31
N THR A 229 31.06 -3.22 22.52
CA THR A 229 32.39 -2.78 22.08
C THR A 229 32.93 -1.56 22.82
N ALA A 230 32.09 -0.91 23.63
CA ALA A 230 32.50 0.24 24.43
C ALA A 230 33.41 -0.24 25.58
N ALA A 231 34.61 0.34 25.68
CA ALA A 231 35.46 0.12 26.84
C ALA A 231 34.76 0.63 28.11
N PRO A 232 34.90 -0.04 29.27
CA PRO A 232 34.41 0.52 30.52
C PRO A 232 35.06 1.90 30.74
N PRO A 233 34.33 2.90 31.28
CA PRO A 233 34.94 4.19 31.59
C PRO A 233 36.07 3.95 32.59
N THR A 234 37.31 4.14 32.16
CA THR A 234 38.44 4.19 33.08
C THR A 234 38.20 5.38 34.01
N PRO A 235 38.10 5.19 35.34
CA PRO A 235 38.04 6.32 36.24
C PRO A 235 39.35 7.11 36.05
N SER A 236 39.26 8.28 35.44
CA SER A 236 40.41 9.14 35.26
C SER A 236 40.93 9.52 36.66
N ILE A 237 42.19 9.20 36.93
CA ILE A 237 42.90 9.49 38.20
C ILE A 237 42.72 10.97 38.63
N SER A 238 42.48 11.87 37.67
CA SER A 238 42.17 13.29 37.90
C SER A 238 40.86 13.52 38.68
N GLN A 239 39.80 12.73 38.51
CA GLN A 239 38.57 12.87 39.30
C GLN A 239 38.76 12.39 40.75
N GLN A 240 39.58 11.35 40.96
CA GLN A 240 39.90 10.86 42.29
C GLN A 240 40.82 11.83 43.06
N GLN A 241 41.75 12.51 42.38
CA GLN A 241 42.57 13.57 42.99
C GLN A 241 41.77 14.84 43.29
N GLN A 242 40.77 15.20 42.47
CA GLN A 242 39.89 16.34 42.74
C GLN A 242 38.96 16.10 43.94
N GLN A 243 38.45 14.87 44.11
CA GLN A 243 37.68 14.49 45.30
C GLN A 243 38.54 14.44 46.58
N GLN A 244 39.82 14.03 46.49
CA GLN A 244 40.71 14.05 47.65
C GLN A 244 41.12 15.47 48.08
N GLN A 245 41.20 16.44 47.17
CA GLN A 245 41.48 17.84 47.54
C GLN A 245 40.26 18.54 48.17
N GLN A 246 39.03 18.15 47.81
CA GLN A 246 37.83 18.71 48.47
C GLN A 246 37.58 18.17 49.88
N GLN A 247 38.17 17.03 50.26
CA GLN A 247 38.02 16.48 51.62
C GLN A 247 38.96 17.10 52.66
N GLN A 248 39.94 17.93 52.26
CA GLN A 248 40.90 18.54 53.19
C GLN A 248 40.51 19.94 53.68
N HIS A 249 39.38 20.52 53.26
CA HIS A 249 38.96 21.89 53.65
C HIS A 249 37.53 21.97 54.24
N GLY A 250 37.00 20.88 54.80
CA GLY A 250 35.65 20.84 55.38
C GLY A 250 35.63 20.38 56.83
N GLY A 251 36.27 21.12 57.74
CA GLY A 251 36.15 20.90 59.18
C GLY A 251 34.89 21.59 59.75
N ALA A 252 34.10 20.80 60.47
CA ALA A 252 33.07 21.18 61.46
C ALA A 252 31.70 21.69 60.95
N ALA A 253 30.67 20.84 61.04
CA ALA A 253 29.48 21.03 61.86
C ALA A 253 28.56 19.79 61.81
N GLY A 254 27.91 19.49 62.94
CA GLY A 254 27.27 18.22 63.26
C GLY A 254 25.88 17.93 62.67
N ALA A 255 25.50 16.64 62.79
CA ALA A 255 24.18 16.05 63.08
C ALA A 255 23.01 16.34 62.11
N THR A 256 22.15 15.41 61.67
CA THR A 256 21.49 14.23 62.28
C THR A 256 20.99 13.26 61.18
N PRO A 257 20.51 12.04 61.54
CA PRO A 257 20.03 11.03 60.58
C PRO A 257 18.50 11.06 60.40
N PHE A 258 18.00 11.00 59.16
CA PHE A 258 16.62 10.57 58.91
C PHE A 258 16.46 9.95 57.51
N ALA A 259 15.63 8.92 57.46
CA ALA A 259 15.40 7.99 56.36
C ALA A 259 14.65 8.60 55.17
N ALA A 260 14.84 8.01 53.97
CA ALA A 260 13.76 7.64 53.03
C ALA A 260 14.31 6.83 51.84
N GLU A 261 13.65 5.71 51.56
CA GLU A 261 13.63 5.04 50.26
C GLU A 261 13.11 5.98 49.15
N ALA A 262 13.64 5.87 47.94
CA ALA A 262 12.90 6.14 46.70
C ALA A 262 13.64 5.58 45.48
N THR A 263 13.02 4.56 44.89
CA THR A 263 12.79 4.33 43.45
C THR A 263 13.40 5.28 42.42
N ALA A 264 13.97 4.64 41.38
CA ALA A 264 14.10 5.03 39.98
C ALA A 264 13.73 6.47 39.56
N ALA A 265 14.68 7.13 38.88
CA ALA A 265 14.36 8.15 37.90
C ALA A 265 15.40 8.13 36.75
N ALA A 266 14.88 7.92 35.56
CA ALA A 266 15.51 8.23 34.29
C ALA A 266 15.92 9.71 34.21
N ALA A 267 17.04 9.99 33.54
CA ALA A 267 17.29 11.32 33.00
C ALA A 267 18.35 11.27 31.87
N SER A 268 17.85 11.51 30.65
CA SER A 268 18.42 12.43 29.65
C SER A 268 19.93 12.34 29.35
N ALA A 269 20.27 11.63 28.28
CA ALA A 269 21.49 11.92 27.52
C ALA A 269 21.23 13.11 26.58
N THR A 270 21.48 14.32 27.07
CA THR A 270 21.62 15.53 26.25
C THR A 270 22.90 15.41 25.42
N ALA A 271 22.72 15.41 24.10
CA ALA A 271 23.81 15.53 23.15
C ALA A 271 24.55 16.86 23.36
N SER A 272 25.82 16.79 23.72
CA SER A 272 26.74 17.92 23.61
C SER A 272 27.73 17.62 22.49
N SER A 273 27.54 18.34 21.39
CA SER A 273 28.41 18.39 20.23
C SER A 273 29.82 18.87 20.62
N SER A 274 30.83 18.04 20.37
CA SER A 274 32.20 18.52 20.19
C SER A 274 32.90 17.78 19.04
N SER A 275 33.31 18.59 18.06
CA SER A 275 34.13 18.36 16.87
C SER A 275 34.80 16.98 16.73
N ALA A 276 34.30 16.17 15.78
CA ALA A 276 35.00 15.01 15.24
C ALA A 276 35.96 15.44 14.13
N SER A 277 37.27 15.37 14.42
CA SER A 277 38.29 15.21 13.39
C SER A 277 38.25 13.76 12.89
N SER A 278 38.27 13.61 11.56
CA SER A 278 38.24 12.34 10.85
C SER A 278 39.40 11.43 11.27
N SER A 279 39.11 10.42 12.07
CA SER A 279 39.96 9.23 12.21
C SER A 279 39.06 8.03 12.52
N GLY A 280 39.31 6.92 11.82
CA GLY A 280 38.45 5.74 11.82
C GLY A 280 38.15 5.23 13.23
N VAL A 281 36.95 4.68 13.40
CA VAL A 281 36.52 4.00 14.63
C VAL A 281 37.52 2.88 14.92
N ALA A 282 38.53 3.16 15.73
CA ALA A 282 39.40 2.14 16.29
C ALA A 282 38.58 1.38 17.33
N VAL A 283 37.93 0.29 16.90
CA VAL A 283 37.28 -0.63 17.83
C VAL A 283 38.37 -1.13 18.78
N PRO A 284 38.28 -0.89 20.09
CA PRO A 284 39.29 -1.38 21.01
C PRO A 284 39.33 -2.90 20.89
N HIS A 285 40.47 -3.46 20.50
CA HIS A 285 40.71 -4.90 20.45
C HIS A 285 40.71 -5.58 21.84
N ALA A 286 40.31 -4.85 22.88
CA ALA A 286 40.24 -5.31 24.26
C ALA A 286 38.77 -5.43 24.68
N LEU A 287 38.21 -6.63 24.54
CA LEU A 287 37.02 -7.02 25.31
C LEU A 287 37.43 -7.10 26.79
N SER A 288 36.54 -6.71 27.69
CA SER A 288 36.78 -6.78 29.14
C SER A 288 35.54 -7.29 29.86
N GLY A 289 35.74 -8.03 30.96
CA GLY A 289 34.67 -8.59 31.78
C GLY A 289 33.75 -9.55 31.02
N ALA A 290 32.44 -9.45 31.26
CA ALA A 290 31.43 -10.37 30.69
C ALA A 290 31.38 -10.38 29.14
N ALA A 291 31.88 -9.33 28.48
CA ALA A 291 31.95 -9.25 27.01
C ALA A 291 32.97 -10.22 26.41
N GLU A 292 33.94 -10.74 27.18
CA GLU A 292 34.89 -11.73 26.68
C GLU A 292 34.28 -13.12 26.45
N ALA A 293 33.17 -13.42 27.13
CA ALA A 293 32.44 -14.68 27.01
C ALA A 293 31.21 -14.58 26.10
N ASP A 294 30.84 -13.36 25.69
CA ASP A 294 29.69 -13.12 24.83
C ASP A 294 30.00 -13.49 23.36
N PRO A 295 29.21 -14.38 22.73
CA PRO A 295 29.49 -14.86 21.37
C PRO A 295 29.39 -13.74 20.33
N VAL A 296 28.55 -12.74 20.56
CA VAL A 296 28.36 -11.62 19.62
C VAL A 296 29.55 -10.67 19.71
N ALA A 297 30.03 -10.36 20.91
CA ALA A 297 31.23 -9.56 21.12
C ALA A 297 32.48 -10.22 20.50
N LEU A 298 32.64 -11.54 20.69
CA LEU A 298 33.71 -12.31 20.04
C LEU A 298 33.63 -12.24 18.51
N ARG A 299 32.42 -12.34 17.94
CA ARG A 299 32.19 -12.21 16.50
C ARG A 299 32.54 -10.81 15.97
N LEU A 300 32.18 -9.75 16.71
CA LEU A 300 32.51 -8.38 16.32
C LEU A 300 34.03 -8.14 16.28
N VAL A 301 34.76 -8.67 17.25
CA VAL A 301 36.23 -8.59 17.29
C VAL A 301 36.86 -9.42 16.19
N ALA A 302 36.39 -10.64 15.95
CA ALA A 302 36.87 -11.50 14.87
C ALA A 302 36.67 -10.85 13.49
N ALA A 303 35.56 -10.15 13.29
CA ALA A 303 35.25 -9.40 12.07
C ALA A 303 35.86 -7.99 12.02
N ARG A 304 36.79 -7.65 12.94
CA ARG A 304 37.46 -6.34 13.04
C ARG A 304 36.50 -5.15 13.08
N GLY A 305 35.29 -5.34 13.59
CA GLY A 305 34.27 -4.30 13.67
C GLY A 305 33.63 -3.89 12.33
N GLU A 306 33.97 -4.51 11.20
CA GLU A 306 33.39 -4.12 9.90
C GLU A 306 31.86 -4.24 9.87
N ARG A 307 31.32 -5.31 10.48
CA ARG A 307 29.87 -5.53 10.57
C ARG A 307 29.19 -4.44 11.39
N LEU A 308 29.80 -4.04 12.51
CA LEU A 308 29.32 -2.94 13.34
C LEU A 308 29.38 -1.61 12.59
N ALA A 309 30.49 -1.29 11.91
CA ALA A 309 30.61 -0.06 11.14
C ALA A 309 29.54 0.07 10.04
N ARG A 310 29.24 -1.04 9.34
CA ARG A 310 28.15 -1.09 8.34
C ARG A 310 26.77 -0.91 8.97
N LEU A 311 26.53 -1.49 10.15
CA LEU A 311 25.27 -1.33 10.89
C LEU A 311 25.09 0.08 11.45
N VAL A 312 26.15 0.70 11.98
CA VAL A 312 26.12 2.10 12.43
C VAL A 312 25.83 3.04 11.27
N LYS A 313 26.45 2.81 10.11
CA LYS A 313 26.14 3.58 8.90
C LYS A 313 24.68 3.42 8.49
N LEU A 314 24.15 2.19 8.52
CA LEU A 314 22.74 1.94 8.24
C LEU A 314 21.82 2.64 9.25
N GLY A 315 22.11 2.53 10.55
CA GLY A 315 21.36 3.20 11.61
C GLY A 315 21.35 4.72 11.45
N ALA A 316 22.46 5.33 11.03
CA ALA A 316 22.51 6.75 10.71
C ALA A 316 21.64 7.11 9.50
N SER A 317 21.55 6.23 8.50
CA SER A 317 20.64 6.40 7.35
C SER A 317 19.16 6.30 7.75
N LEU A 318 18.81 5.51 8.78
CA LEU A 318 17.43 5.41 9.27
C LEU A 318 16.90 6.69 9.92
N SER A 319 17.78 7.62 10.29
CA SER A 319 17.40 8.94 10.79
C SER A 319 16.78 9.82 9.69
N ASP A 320 17.02 9.50 8.41
CA ASP A 320 16.35 10.16 7.29
C ASP A 320 14.94 9.58 7.11
N PRO A 321 13.87 10.38 7.22
CA PRO A 321 12.50 9.89 7.00
C PRO A 321 12.30 9.32 5.59
N ARG A 322 13.08 9.77 4.59
CA ARG A 322 13.00 9.31 3.20
C ARG A 322 13.68 7.97 2.96
N PHE A 323 14.48 7.49 3.91
CA PHE A 323 15.15 6.20 3.77
C PHE A 323 14.14 5.06 3.91
N MET A 324 13.98 4.28 2.85
CA MET A 324 13.11 3.09 2.84
C MET A 324 13.89 1.86 3.25
N VAL A 325 13.41 1.17 4.30
CA VAL A 325 14.04 -0.06 4.81
C VAL A 325 13.83 -1.23 3.84
N LEU A 326 12.66 -1.28 3.19
CA LEU A 326 12.22 -2.33 2.28
C LEU A 326 11.85 -1.71 0.91
N PRO A 327 12.83 -1.22 0.14
CA PRO A 327 12.56 -0.48 -1.09
C PRO A 327 11.86 -1.32 -2.16
N GLY A 328 12.18 -2.61 -2.27
CA GLY A 328 11.52 -3.52 -3.20
C GLY A 328 10.05 -3.72 -2.82
N ALA A 329 9.79 -3.97 -1.54
CA ALA A 329 8.44 -4.20 -1.04
C ALA A 329 7.54 -2.97 -1.20
N VAL A 330 8.06 -1.77 -0.91
CA VAL A 330 7.31 -0.51 -1.09
C VAL A 330 6.96 -0.29 -2.56
N ALA A 331 7.90 -0.50 -3.48
CA ALA A 331 7.63 -0.39 -4.92
C ALA A 331 6.58 -1.41 -5.40
N GLN A 332 6.63 -2.65 -4.90
CA GLN A 332 5.62 -3.67 -5.21
C GLN A 332 4.25 -3.36 -4.60
N LEU A 333 4.21 -2.74 -3.42
CA LEU A 333 2.95 -2.29 -2.81
C LEU A 333 2.29 -1.19 -3.63
N GLU A 334 3.05 -0.24 -4.16
CA GLU A 334 2.55 0.78 -5.09
C GLU A 334 2.00 0.16 -6.38
N ALA A 335 2.72 -0.81 -6.96
CA ALA A 335 2.27 -1.55 -8.14
C ALA A 335 0.98 -2.37 -7.87
N PHE A 336 0.90 -3.00 -6.70
CA PHE A 336 -0.31 -3.67 -6.23
C PHE A 336 -1.48 -2.69 -6.10
N SER A 337 -1.28 -1.54 -5.45
CA SER A 337 -2.30 -0.51 -5.27
C SER A 337 -2.82 0.01 -6.61
N ALA A 338 -1.92 0.31 -7.56
CA ALA A 338 -2.29 0.72 -8.91
C ALA A 338 -3.11 -0.35 -9.65
N THR A 339 -2.76 -1.64 -9.45
CA THR A 339 -3.49 -2.77 -10.04
C THR A 339 -4.88 -2.91 -9.43
N VAL A 340 -5.02 -2.81 -8.10
CA VAL A 340 -6.32 -2.79 -7.42
C VAL A 340 -7.17 -1.65 -7.95
N GLN A 341 -6.62 -0.42 -8.00
CA GLN A 341 -7.34 0.73 -8.52
C GLN A 341 -7.84 0.49 -9.94
N SER A 342 -6.95 0.06 -10.85
CA SER A 342 -7.32 -0.21 -12.25
C SER A 342 -8.39 -1.30 -12.39
N THR A 343 -8.32 -2.36 -11.59
CA THR A 343 -9.34 -3.42 -11.59
C THR A 343 -10.68 -2.91 -11.07
N VAL A 344 -10.68 -2.12 -9.98
CA VAL A 344 -11.90 -1.51 -9.44
C VAL A 344 -12.56 -0.59 -10.43
N PHE A 345 -11.80 0.31 -11.04
CA PHE A 345 -12.29 1.18 -12.09
C PHE A 345 -12.85 0.40 -13.28
N GLY A 346 -12.12 -0.63 -13.73
CA GLY A 346 -12.53 -1.45 -14.86
C GLY A 346 -13.88 -2.13 -14.64
N VAL A 347 -14.16 -2.58 -13.41
CA VAL A 347 -15.42 -3.23 -13.04
C VAL A 347 -16.54 -2.21 -12.89
N LEU A 348 -16.34 -1.14 -12.12
CA LEU A 348 -17.37 -0.11 -11.89
C LEU A 348 -17.81 0.60 -13.19
N LEU A 349 -16.88 0.77 -14.14
CA LEU A 349 -17.14 1.41 -15.43
C LEU A 349 -17.48 0.42 -16.55
N ALA A 350 -17.47 -0.89 -16.32
CA ALA A 350 -17.79 -1.88 -17.33
C ALA A 350 -19.19 -1.66 -17.92
N ARG A 351 -20.17 -1.43 -17.03
CA ARG A 351 -21.55 -1.13 -17.40
C ARG A 351 -21.66 0.14 -18.26
N VAL A 352 -20.99 1.21 -17.84
CA VAL A 352 -20.96 2.48 -18.56
C VAL A 352 -20.32 2.29 -19.95
N SER A 353 -19.22 1.55 -20.03
CA SER A 353 -18.57 1.20 -21.30
C SER A 353 -19.52 0.46 -22.24
N ALA A 354 -20.27 -0.51 -21.73
CA ALA A 354 -21.21 -1.30 -22.53
C ALA A 354 -22.36 -0.43 -23.07
N LEU A 355 -22.90 0.48 -22.25
CA LEU A 355 -23.95 1.42 -22.66
C LEU A 355 -23.48 2.46 -23.67
N LEU A 356 -22.21 2.88 -23.60
CA LEU A 356 -21.62 3.85 -24.53
C LEU A 356 -21.10 3.24 -25.83
N ALA A 357 -20.85 1.93 -25.89
CA ALA A 357 -20.34 1.25 -27.07
C ALA A 357 -21.13 1.51 -28.38
N PRO A 358 -22.49 1.47 -28.41
CA PRO A 358 -23.26 1.74 -29.62
C PRO A 358 -23.42 3.24 -29.92
N LEU A 359 -23.05 4.13 -29.00
CA LEU A 359 -23.37 5.56 -29.06
C LEU A 359 -22.96 6.19 -30.40
N PRO A 360 -21.73 6.03 -30.92
CA PRO A 360 -21.32 6.71 -32.16
C PRO A 360 -22.20 6.39 -33.39
N GLY A 361 -22.85 5.22 -33.39
CA GLY A 361 -23.65 4.73 -34.51
C GLY A 361 -25.16 4.96 -34.39
N LEU A 362 -25.64 5.67 -33.35
CA LEU A 362 -27.08 5.88 -33.18
C LEU A 362 -27.66 6.72 -34.33
N PRO A 363 -28.83 6.33 -34.87
CA PRO A 363 -29.43 7.03 -36.00
C PRO A 363 -29.92 8.43 -35.61
N GLU A 364 -30.20 8.65 -34.33
CA GLU A 364 -30.65 9.93 -33.76
C GLU A 364 -29.72 11.10 -34.12
N TRP A 365 -28.41 10.85 -34.23
CA TRP A 365 -27.42 11.88 -34.59
C TRP A 365 -27.56 12.43 -36.00
N THR A 366 -28.19 11.67 -36.90
CA THR A 366 -28.36 12.04 -38.32
C THR A 366 -29.81 12.26 -38.72
N LYS A 367 -30.78 12.04 -37.81
CA LYS A 367 -32.19 12.32 -38.09
C LYS A 367 -32.38 13.79 -38.47
N GLY A 368 -33.17 14.02 -39.52
CA GLY A 368 -33.40 15.35 -40.11
C GLY A 368 -32.37 15.80 -41.15
N GLY A 369 -31.31 15.01 -41.42
CA GLY A 369 -30.25 15.36 -42.38
C GLY A 369 -30.57 15.17 -43.86
N SER A 370 -31.79 14.76 -44.24
CA SER A 370 -32.15 14.61 -45.66
C SER A 370 -32.53 15.96 -46.28
N ALA A 371 -31.53 16.74 -46.65
CA ALA A 371 -31.66 17.79 -47.64
C ALA A 371 -31.77 17.13 -49.03
N GLY A 372 -32.99 16.81 -49.46
CA GLY A 372 -33.25 16.41 -50.85
C GLY A 372 -34.27 15.28 -51.04
N GLY A 373 -35.52 15.49 -50.66
CA GLY A 373 -36.61 14.56 -50.96
C GLY A 373 -37.94 15.27 -50.91
N ALA A 374 -38.41 15.75 -52.05
CA ALA A 374 -39.62 16.54 -52.21
C ALA A 374 -40.89 15.74 -51.88
N HIS A 375 -41.27 15.57 -50.61
CA HIS A 375 -42.63 15.24 -50.19
C HIS A 375 -42.95 15.87 -48.83
N GLY A 376 -43.76 16.94 -48.87
CA GLY A 376 -44.58 17.41 -47.74
C GLY A 376 -43.85 18.08 -46.59
N GLY A 377 -43.87 19.41 -46.57
CA GLY A 377 -43.37 20.21 -45.45
C GLY A 377 -44.05 19.85 -44.14
N VAL A 378 -43.28 19.25 -43.23
CA VAL A 378 -43.51 19.35 -41.80
C VAL A 378 -42.43 20.29 -41.31
N ALA A 379 -42.85 21.45 -40.78
CA ALA A 379 -41.95 22.41 -40.15
C ALA A 379 -41.04 21.69 -39.13
N PRO A 380 -39.78 22.12 -38.94
CA PRO A 380 -38.94 21.57 -37.88
C PRO A 380 -39.73 21.68 -36.58
N LEU A 381 -40.07 20.53 -35.99
CA LEU A 381 -40.82 20.47 -34.74
C LEU A 381 -40.05 21.31 -33.71
N PRO A 382 -40.72 22.19 -32.95
CA PRO A 382 -40.04 23.01 -31.94
C PRO A 382 -39.24 22.13 -30.98
N ALA A 383 -38.03 22.58 -30.60
CA ALA A 383 -37.06 21.89 -29.73
C ALA A 383 -37.59 21.52 -28.31
N PHE A 384 -38.83 21.86 -27.98
CA PHE A 384 -39.40 21.81 -26.63
C PHE A 384 -39.80 20.42 -26.11
N ASN A 385 -39.39 19.32 -26.77
CA ASN A 385 -39.83 17.97 -26.38
C ASN A 385 -38.77 16.86 -26.53
N THR A 386 -37.48 17.20 -26.60
CA THR A 386 -36.43 16.17 -26.53
C THR A 386 -36.29 15.72 -25.08
N TYR A 387 -36.44 14.41 -24.88
CA TYR A 387 -36.18 13.75 -23.60
C TYR A 387 -34.81 13.07 -23.69
N PRO A 388 -34.10 12.91 -22.55
CA PRO A 388 -32.83 12.20 -22.54
C PRO A 388 -33.01 10.77 -23.09
N LEU A 389 -32.09 10.34 -23.93
CA LEU A 389 -32.16 9.02 -24.54
C LEU A 389 -31.95 7.89 -23.51
N PRO A 390 -32.47 6.68 -23.75
CA PRO A 390 -32.42 5.59 -22.77
C PRO A 390 -31.00 5.18 -22.33
N TYR A 391 -29.99 5.38 -23.17
CA TYR A 391 -28.61 5.04 -22.82
C TYR A 391 -28.07 5.96 -21.72
N VAL A 392 -28.36 7.28 -21.77
CA VAL A 392 -27.82 8.24 -20.79
C VAL A 392 -28.57 8.14 -19.48
N THR A 393 -29.89 7.86 -19.51
CA THR A 393 -30.66 7.60 -18.30
C THR A 393 -30.22 6.30 -17.63
N ALA A 394 -29.92 5.24 -18.39
CA ALA A 394 -29.40 3.99 -17.83
C ALA A 394 -28.01 4.14 -17.22
N ILE A 395 -27.16 5.03 -17.76
CA ILE A 395 -25.89 5.39 -17.11
C ILE A 395 -26.18 6.15 -15.81
N GLY A 396 -27.16 7.05 -15.82
CA GLY A 396 -27.61 7.76 -14.62
C GLY A 396 -28.08 6.83 -13.51
N ASP A 397 -28.94 5.86 -13.84
CA ASP A 397 -29.43 4.86 -12.89
C ASP A 397 -28.27 4.06 -12.26
N HIS A 398 -27.28 3.67 -13.07
CA HIS A 398 -26.08 2.98 -12.58
C HIS A 398 -25.25 3.86 -11.63
N LEU A 399 -24.91 5.09 -12.04
CA LEU A 399 -24.10 5.99 -11.23
C LEU A 399 -24.79 6.40 -9.93
N MET A 400 -26.12 6.52 -9.92
CA MET A 400 -26.90 6.79 -8.70
C MET A 400 -26.93 5.60 -7.73
N ALA A 401 -26.71 4.37 -8.20
CA ALA A 401 -26.66 3.18 -7.35
C ALA A 401 -25.28 2.96 -6.71
N VAL A 402 -24.19 3.46 -7.33
CA VAL A 402 -22.81 3.31 -6.83
C VAL A 402 -22.62 3.81 -5.39
N PRO A 403 -23.12 5.00 -4.98
CA PRO A 403 -23.00 5.47 -3.59
C PRO A 403 -23.55 4.46 -2.58
N GLN A 404 -24.73 3.88 -2.84
CA GLN A 404 -25.35 2.90 -1.92
C GLN A 404 -24.51 1.62 -1.82
N GLN A 405 -23.90 1.18 -2.92
CA GLN A 405 -22.99 0.02 -2.92
C GLN A 405 -21.71 0.29 -2.13
N LEU A 406 -21.17 1.50 -2.24
CA LEU A 406 -20.03 1.94 -1.43
C LEU A 406 -20.39 1.99 0.06
N GLU A 407 -21.55 2.53 0.42
CA GLU A 407 -22.04 2.59 1.80
C GLU A 407 -22.21 1.21 2.44
N VAL A 408 -22.84 0.25 1.74
CA VAL A 408 -23.07 -1.11 2.25
C VAL A 408 -21.75 -1.82 2.58
N LEU A 409 -20.74 -1.69 1.72
CA LEU A 409 -19.41 -2.24 1.97
C LEU A 409 -18.73 -1.61 3.21
N MET A 410 -18.94 -0.32 3.41
CA MET A 410 -18.34 0.42 4.52
C MET A 410 -19.06 0.15 5.85
N GLY A 411 -20.37 -0.09 5.83
CA GLY A 411 -21.18 -0.41 7.02
C GLY A 411 -20.73 -1.69 7.73
N ASP A 412 -20.31 -2.71 6.96
CA ASP A 412 -19.80 -3.98 7.51
C ASP A 412 -18.48 -3.82 8.31
N THR A 413 -17.82 -2.66 8.25
CA THR A 413 -16.58 -2.40 8.99
C THR A 413 -16.78 -1.93 10.43
N ALA A 414 -17.97 -1.43 10.79
CA ALA A 414 -18.26 -0.99 12.15
C ALA A 414 -18.33 -2.17 13.13
N ASP A 415 -18.72 -3.36 12.66
CA ASP A 415 -18.90 -4.55 13.50
C ASP A 415 -17.66 -5.46 13.56
N ASP A 416 -16.66 -5.26 12.70
CA ASP A 416 -15.51 -6.17 12.51
C ASP A 416 -14.22 -5.66 13.19
N ALA A 417 -14.32 -4.65 14.06
CA ALA A 417 -13.21 -4.21 14.90
C ALA A 417 -12.73 -5.40 15.76
N PRO A 418 -11.47 -5.85 15.62
CA PRO A 418 -11.04 -7.06 16.29
C PRO A 418 -10.96 -6.83 17.79
N ALA A 419 -11.86 -7.47 18.54
CA ALA A 419 -11.74 -7.75 19.97
C ALA A 419 -10.59 -8.74 20.27
N SER A 420 -9.46 -8.65 19.56
CA SER A 420 -8.32 -9.56 19.69
C SER A 420 -7.07 -8.87 20.27
N ALA A 421 -7.26 -8.01 21.27
CA ALA A 421 -6.19 -7.50 22.13
C ALA A 421 -6.15 -8.20 23.51
N THR A 422 -6.78 -9.37 23.65
CA THR A 422 -6.86 -10.08 24.93
C THR A 422 -6.59 -11.58 24.79
N SER A 423 -5.41 -11.95 24.30
CA SER A 423 -4.82 -13.27 24.59
C SER A 423 -3.34 -13.35 24.20
N ALA A 424 -2.48 -12.69 24.98
CA ALA A 424 -1.08 -13.09 25.11
C ALA A 424 -0.63 -12.80 26.54
N THR A 425 -0.94 -13.72 27.44
CA THR A 425 -0.44 -13.72 28.81
C THR A 425 1.06 -14.02 28.83
N SER A 426 1.78 -13.26 29.66
CA SER A 426 3.12 -13.53 30.24
C SER A 426 4.38 -13.31 29.39
N ALA A 427 4.87 -12.06 29.40
CA ALA A 427 6.30 -11.77 29.52
C ALA A 427 6.50 -10.37 30.14
N THR A 428 7.11 -10.33 31.32
CA THR A 428 7.44 -9.12 32.08
C THR A 428 8.48 -8.27 31.33
N GLY A 429 8.15 -7.01 31.06
CA GLY A 429 9.07 -6.01 30.52
C GLY A 429 8.43 -4.63 30.45
N GLU A 430 8.72 -3.77 31.43
CA GLU A 430 8.10 -2.45 31.67
C GLU A 430 8.37 -1.38 30.59
N GLY A 431 9.01 -1.73 29.47
CA GLY A 431 9.27 -0.80 28.36
C GLY A 431 8.24 -0.84 27.22
N ALA A 432 7.40 -1.88 27.12
CA ALA A 432 6.48 -2.06 26.00
C ALA A 432 5.11 -1.38 26.19
N ALA A 433 4.75 -1.07 27.45
CA ALA A 433 3.44 -0.51 27.79
C ALA A 433 3.24 0.94 27.29
N ALA A 434 4.31 1.75 27.20
CA ALA A 434 4.21 3.14 26.75
C ALA A 434 3.99 3.27 25.24
N ALA A 435 4.54 2.36 24.43
CA ALA A 435 4.32 2.33 22.98
C ALA A 435 2.94 1.76 22.61
N ALA A 436 2.45 0.77 23.37
CA ALA A 436 1.10 0.23 23.21
C ALA A 436 0.01 1.22 23.69
N ALA A 437 0.26 2.00 24.74
CA ALA A 437 -0.66 3.03 25.23
C ALA A 437 -0.77 4.23 24.27
N ALA A 438 0.31 4.59 23.55
CA ALA A 438 0.27 5.63 22.52
C ALA A 438 -0.49 5.17 21.25
N ALA A 439 -0.44 3.88 20.90
CA ALA A 439 -1.20 3.31 19.78
C ALA A 439 -2.69 3.09 20.09
N ALA A 440 -3.06 2.94 21.37
CA ALA A 440 -4.44 2.73 21.81
C ALA A 440 -5.21 4.04 22.07
N ALA A 441 -4.55 5.20 22.10
CA ALA A 441 -5.15 6.46 22.54
C ALA A 441 -5.78 7.32 21.41
N GLY A 442 -5.87 6.84 20.16
CA GLY A 442 -6.39 7.69 19.07
C GLY A 442 -6.99 6.95 17.88
N GLY A 443 -8.10 6.23 18.03
CA GLY A 443 -8.69 5.61 16.83
C GLY A 443 -10.10 5.02 16.94
N GLY A 444 -10.91 5.39 17.94
CA GLY A 444 -12.26 4.84 18.08
C GLY A 444 -13.35 5.56 17.25
N GLY A 445 -13.07 6.77 16.76
CA GLY A 445 -14.05 7.61 16.06
C GLY A 445 -13.64 8.07 14.66
N ASP A 446 -12.41 7.79 14.23
CA ASP A 446 -11.84 8.30 12.97
C ASP A 446 -12.09 7.36 11.78
N SER A 447 -12.23 6.06 12.04
CA SER A 447 -12.32 5.06 10.96
C SER A 447 -13.56 5.24 10.08
N ALA A 448 -14.71 5.63 10.63
CA ALA A 448 -15.93 5.81 9.84
C ALA A 448 -15.83 7.04 8.91
N ALA A 449 -15.30 8.14 9.42
CA ALA A 449 -15.07 9.37 8.65
C ALA A 449 -14.01 9.16 7.57
N GLU A 450 -12.93 8.44 7.87
CA GLU A 450 -11.92 8.06 6.87
C GLU A 450 -12.50 7.21 5.74
N TRP A 451 -13.46 6.34 6.02
CA TRP A 451 -14.11 5.53 5.00
C TRP A 451 -15.08 6.36 4.15
N GLU A 452 -15.83 7.28 4.77
CA GLU A 452 -16.69 8.23 4.05
C GLU A 452 -15.88 9.11 3.07
N GLU A 453 -14.72 9.61 3.50
CA GLU A 453 -13.79 10.35 2.62
C GLU A 453 -13.31 9.48 1.44
N VAL A 454 -12.95 8.23 1.71
CA VAL A 454 -12.53 7.29 0.66
C VAL A 454 -13.66 6.98 -0.33
N ALA A 455 -14.90 6.82 0.15
CA ALA A 455 -16.04 6.62 -0.74
C ALA A 455 -16.33 7.86 -1.58
N ALA A 456 -16.23 9.06 -1.00
CA ALA A 456 -16.36 10.31 -1.75
C ALA A 456 -15.28 10.43 -2.83
N GLU A 457 -14.02 10.10 -2.51
CA GLU A 457 -12.91 10.10 -3.48
C GLU A 457 -13.15 9.08 -4.60
N TRP A 458 -13.63 7.88 -4.27
CA TRP A 458 -13.97 6.85 -5.26
C TRP A 458 -15.17 7.23 -6.12
N LEU A 459 -16.19 7.85 -5.54
CA LEU A 459 -17.36 8.33 -6.27
C LEU A 459 -16.96 9.41 -7.28
N ASP A 460 -16.18 10.40 -6.84
CA ASP A 460 -15.64 11.46 -7.71
C ASP A 460 -14.88 10.86 -8.90
N LYS A 461 -13.98 9.92 -8.60
CA LYS A 461 -13.18 9.17 -9.57
C LYS A 461 -14.04 8.40 -10.59
N VAL A 462 -15.06 7.68 -10.13
CA VAL A 462 -15.92 6.85 -10.99
C VAL A 462 -16.80 7.73 -11.88
N VAL A 463 -17.43 8.75 -11.32
CA VAL A 463 -18.30 9.66 -12.06
C VAL A 463 -17.49 10.48 -13.06
N SER A 464 -16.31 10.99 -12.68
CA SER A 464 -15.38 11.66 -13.58
C SER A 464 -14.87 10.74 -14.68
N GLY A 465 -14.57 9.47 -14.36
CA GLY A 465 -14.21 8.45 -15.35
C GLY A 465 -15.32 8.19 -16.36
N ALA A 466 -16.57 8.06 -15.89
CA ALA A 466 -17.75 7.92 -16.74
C ALA A 466 -17.95 9.15 -17.65
N ALA A 467 -17.74 10.36 -17.12
CA ALA A 467 -17.80 11.61 -17.88
C ALA A 467 -16.75 11.66 -19.00
N GLY A 468 -15.52 11.23 -18.70
CA GLY A 468 -14.44 11.11 -19.68
C GLY A 468 -14.80 10.12 -20.79
N MET A 469 -15.28 8.93 -20.44
CA MET A 469 -15.73 7.91 -21.40
C MET A 469 -16.88 8.42 -22.27
N TYR A 470 -17.84 9.15 -21.68
CA TYR A 470 -18.95 9.75 -22.40
C TYR A 470 -18.47 10.79 -23.40
N GLY A 471 -17.60 11.72 -22.99
CA GLY A 471 -16.99 12.71 -23.87
C GLY A 471 -16.21 12.08 -25.03
N GLU A 472 -15.41 11.05 -24.76
CA GLU A 472 -14.69 10.31 -25.81
C GLU A 472 -15.62 9.56 -26.77
N ALA A 473 -16.74 9.02 -26.28
CA ALA A 473 -17.74 8.36 -27.11
C ALA A 473 -18.46 9.37 -28.01
N VAL A 474 -18.81 10.54 -27.48
CA VAL A 474 -19.44 11.64 -28.25
C VAL A 474 -18.51 12.12 -29.36
N CYS A 475 -17.22 12.31 -29.07
CA CYS A 475 -16.24 12.71 -30.09
C CYS A 475 -16.03 11.67 -31.21
N ARG A 476 -16.51 10.43 -31.04
CA ARG A 476 -16.48 9.39 -32.08
C ARG A 476 -17.70 9.41 -33.00
N ILE A 477 -18.70 10.26 -32.75
CA ILE A 477 -19.86 10.41 -33.63
C ILE A 477 -19.37 10.93 -35.00
N PRO A 478 -19.63 10.23 -36.12
CA PRO A 478 -19.05 10.56 -37.41
C PRO A 478 -19.67 11.81 -38.08
N ALA A 479 -20.96 12.06 -37.82
CA ALA A 479 -21.69 13.21 -38.34
C ALA A 479 -22.86 13.55 -37.42
N LEU A 480 -23.07 14.85 -37.19
CA LEU A 480 -24.10 15.37 -36.30
C LEU A 480 -24.97 16.39 -37.03
N SER A 481 -26.26 16.08 -37.22
CA SER A 481 -27.26 17.02 -37.77
C SER A 481 -27.60 18.10 -36.72
N HIS A 482 -28.27 19.18 -37.13
CA HIS A 482 -28.74 20.19 -36.17
C HIS A 482 -29.71 19.59 -35.14
N GLN A 483 -30.65 18.75 -35.58
CA GLN A 483 -31.57 18.06 -34.68
C GLN A 483 -30.86 17.04 -33.77
N GLY A 484 -29.88 16.32 -34.30
CA GLY A 484 -29.03 15.44 -33.50
C GLY A 484 -28.20 16.22 -32.48
N GLY A 485 -27.78 17.43 -32.81
CA GLY A 485 -27.11 18.36 -31.91
C GLY A 485 -28.00 18.84 -30.76
N ILE A 486 -29.28 19.14 -31.03
CA ILE A 486 -30.26 19.46 -29.99
C ILE A 486 -30.45 18.25 -29.06
N GLN A 487 -30.62 17.04 -29.59
CA GLN A 487 -30.72 15.83 -28.78
C GLN A 487 -29.47 15.58 -27.93
N LEU A 488 -28.28 15.72 -28.52
CA LEU A 488 -27.02 15.58 -27.81
C LEU A 488 -26.90 16.61 -26.67
N SER A 489 -27.31 17.85 -26.93
CA SER A 489 -27.37 18.91 -25.91
C SER A 489 -28.23 18.51 -24.72
N THR A 490 -29.42 17.94 -24.96
CA THR A 490 -30.32 17.43 -23.93
C THR A 490 -29.69 16.26 -23.14
N ASP A 491 -29.09 15.30 -23.84
CA ASP A 491 -28.45 14.15 -23.20
C ASP A 491 -27.25 14.59 -22.32
N VAL A 492 -26.43 15.52 -22.81
CA VAL A 492 -25.30 16.09 -22.06
C VAL A 492 -25.78 16.91 -20.86
N GLU A 493 -26.83 17.71 -21.01
CA GLU A 493 -27.43 18.46 -19.90
C GLU A 493 -27.91 17.52 -18.79
N TYR A 494 -28.59 16.43 -19.14
CA TYR A 494 -28.99 15.40 -18.17
C TYR A 494 -27.78 14.83 -17.43
N PHE A 495 -26.71 14.48 -18.15
CA PHE A 495 -25.49 13.94 -17.57
C PHE A 495 -24.77 14.96 -16.65
N VAL A 496 -24.71 16.23 -17.03
CA VAL A 496 -24.13 17.32 -16.21
C VAL A 496 -24.94 17.53 -14.93
N ASN A 497 -26.26 17.48 -15.02
CA ASN A 497 -27.15 17.59 -13.85
C ASN A 497 -26.96 16.41 -12.90
N LEU A 498 -26.78 15.20 -13.43
CA LEU A 498 -26.43 14.01 -12.64
C LEU A 498 -25.10 14.19 -11.90
N MET A 499 -24.04 14.66 -12.58
CA MET A 499 -22.75 14.92 -11.93
C MET A 499 -22.90 15.94 -10.79
N THR A 500 -23.65 17.01 -11.04
CA THR A 500 -23.92 18.04 -10.03
C THR A 500 -24.67 17.48 -8.82
N ALA A 501 -25.64 16.58 -9.05
CA ALA A 501 -26.38 15.90 -7.99
C ALA A 501 -25.52 14.93 -7.18
N LEU A 502 -24.50 14.33 -7.80
CA LEU A 502 -23.49 13.49 -7.14
C LEU A 502 -22.32 14.29 -6.55
N HIS A 503 -22.41 15.63 -6.54
CA HIS A 503 -21.38 16.55 -6.06
C HIS A 503 -20.03 16.47 -6.80
N VAL A 504 -20.05 16.07 -8.08
CA VAL A 504 -18.87 15.99 -8.95
C VAL A 504 -18.90 17.11 -9.97
N ALA A 505 -17.76 17.80 -10.13
CA ALA A 505 -17.67 18.92 -11.07
C ALA A 505 -17.67 18.44 -12.53
N PRO A 506 -18.57 18.96 -13.39
CA PRO A 506 -18.62 18.57 -14.79
C PRO A 506 -17.37 19.05 -15.56
N PRO A 507 -16.75 18.21 -16.41
CA PRO A 507 -15.61 18.60 -17.23
C PRO A 507 -15.96 19.75 -18.19
N PRO A 508 -15.04 20.70 -18.44
CA PRO A 508 -15.28 21.82 -19.36
C PRO A 508 -15.69 21.39 -20.77
N ALA A 509 -15.19 20.24 -21.24
CA ALA A 509 -15.57 19.67 -22.52
C ALA A 509 -17.06 19.32 -22.59
N LEU A 510 -17.66 18.78 -21.51
CA LEU A 510 -19.09 18.48 -21.48
C LEU A 510 -19.93 19.75 -21.40
N LEU A 511 -19.51 20.75 -20.62
CA LEU A 511 -20.19 22.06 -20.59
C LEU A 511 -20.18 22.74 -21.96
N THR A 512 -19.09 22.60 -22.71
CA THR A 512 -18.98 23.08 -24.09
C THR A 512 -19.97 22.39 -25.02
N LEU A 513 -20.11 21.07 -24.90
CA LEU A 513 -21.09 20.30 -25.67
C LEU A 513 -22.52 20.69 -25.29
N GLN A 514 -22.81 20.87 -24.00
CA GLN A 514 -24.11 21.33 -23.52
C GLN A 514 -24.49 22.69 -24.10
N LEU A 515 -23.53 23.62 -24.18
CA LEU A 515 -23.78 24.96 -24.69
C LEU A 515 -23.94 24.99 -26.22
N LEU A 516 -23.09 24.26 -26.94
CA LEU A 516 -22.91 24.46 -28.39
C LEU A 516 -23.51 23.37 -29.28
N ALA A 517 -23.78 22.17 -28.75
CA ALA A 517 -24.24 21.06 -29.59
C ALA A 517 -25.57 21.38 -30.29
N GLY A 518 -26.50 22.00 -29.56
CA GLY A 518 -27.81 22.42 -30.07
C GLY A 518 -27.86 23.77 -30.76
N ALA A 519 -26.77 24.57 -30.75
CA ALA A 519 -26.77 25.92 -31.29
C ALA A 519 -27.14 25.96 -32.79
N ALA A 520 -27.83 27.02 -33.23
CA ALA A 520 -28.14 27.19 -34.65
C ALA A 520 -26.85 27.29 -35.48
N PRO A 521 -26.80 26.76 -36.73
CA PRO A 521 -25.61 26.84 -37.58
C PRO A 521 -25.06 28.25 -37.76
N GLU A 522 -25.93 29.25 -37.79
CA GLU A 522 -25.60 30.66 -37.98
C GLU A 522 -25.00 31.30 -36.72
N GLU A 523 -25.45 30.85 -35.54
CA GLU A 523 -25.06 31.41 -34.23
C GLU A 523 -23.83 30.70 -33.64
N PHE A 524 -23.54 29.48 -34.09
CA PHE A 524 -22.49 28.62 -33.55
C PHE A 524 -21.12 29.32 -33.52
N GLY A 525 -20.73 30.01 -34.59
CA GLY A 525 -19.43 30.66 -34.69
C GLY A 525 -19.25 31.80 -33.68
N GLU A 526 -20.26 32.65 -33.50
CA GLU A 526 -20.22 33.75 -32.54
C GLU A 526 -20.25 33.23 -31.09
N LEU A 527 -21.12 32.27 -30.78
CA LEU A 527 -21.21 31.63 -29.48
C LEU A 527 -19.90 30.93 -29.08
N ALA A 528 -19.31 30.16 -29.99
CA ALA A 528 -18.04 29.48 -29.75
C ALA A 528 -16.91 30.48 -29.47
N ARG A 529 -16.84 31.58 -30.24
CA ARG A 529 -15.80 32.60 -30.07
C ARG A 529 -15.94 33.34 -28.75
N GLY A 530 -17.18 33.70 -28.37
CA GLY A 530 -17.48 34.33 -27.09
C GLY A 530 -17.11 33.43 -25.91
N ALA A 531 -17.57 32.18 -25.94
CA ALA A 531 -17.31 31.22 -24.86
C ALA A 531 -15.80 30.89 -24.71
N LEU A 532 -15.04 30.83 -25.82
CA LEU A 532 -13.59 30.67 -25.78
C LEU A 532 -12.87 31.90 -25.20
N ALA A 533 -13.31 33.11 -25.56
CA ALA A 533 -12.71 34.35 -25.07
C ALA A 533 -12.90 34.54 -23.55
N GLU A 534 -14.04 34.09 -23.03
CA GLU A 534 -14.36 34.12 -21.60
C GLU A 534 -13.75 32.94 -20.82
N GLY A 535 -13.08 32.00 -21.50
CA GLY A 535 -12.55 30.77 -20.89
C GLY A 535 -13.63 29.78 -20.45
N GLY A 536 -14.87 29.95 -20.90
CA GLY A 536 -16.02 29.11 -20.58
C GLY A 536 -16.19 27.88 -21.48
N ALA A 537 -15.35 27.72 -22.52
CA ALA A 537 -15.38 26.59 -23.44
C ALA A 537 -14.01 25.93 -23.64
N ASP A 538 -14.03 24.62 -23.88
CA ASP A 538 -12.86 23.83 -24.22
C ASP A 538 -12.61 23.85 -25.75
N ALA A 539 -11.43 24.33 -26.15
CA ALA A 539 -11.08 24.50 -27.56
C ALA A 539 -10.99 23.19 -28.35
N ALA A 540 -10.73 22.05 -27.70
CA ALA A 540 -10.72 20.76 -28.38
C ALA A 540 -12.16 20.28 -28.65
N ALA A 541 -13.05 20.40 -27.68
CA ALA A 541 -14.46 20.10 -27.79
C ALA A 541 -15.16 20.96 -28.85
N VAL A 542 -14.87 22.27 -28.90
CA VAL A 542 -15.38 23.18 -29.96
C VAL A 542 -14.97 22.69 -31.35
N ARG A 543 -13.69 22.34 -31.54
CA ARG A 543 -13.17 21.84 -32.82
C ARG A 543 -13.78 20.50 -33.21
N ALA A 544 -13.89 19.56 -32.26
CA ALA A 544 -14.53 18.27 -32.49
C ALA A 544 -15.98 18.46 -32.93
N LEU A 545 -16.74 19.30 -32.21
CA LEU A 545 -18.14 19.57 -32.50
C LEU A 545 -18.35 20.25 -33.85
N ALA A 546 -17.54 21.26 -34.19
CA ALA A 546 -17.57 21.88 -35.51
C ALA A 546 -17.27 20.89 -36.63
N GLY A 547 -16.29 20.00 -36.42
CA GLY A 547 -15.97 18.92 -37.34
C GLY A 547 -17.14 17.95 -37.54
N MET A 548 -17.76 17.48 -36.45
CA MET A 548 -18.93 16.59 -36.50
C MET A 548 -20.13 17.23 -37.22
N ARG A 549 -20.34 18.54 -37.02
CA ARG A 549 -21.45 19.30 -37.63
C ARG A 549 -21.12 19.90 -39.00
N ARG A 550 -19.87 19.80 -39.45
CA ARG A 550 -19.33 20.43 -40.67
C ARG A 550 -19.56 21.94 -40.73
N LEU A 551 -19.38 22.63 -39.60
CA LEU A 551 -19.51 24.08 -39.49
C LEU A 551 -18.14 24.76 -39.59
N PRO A 552 -18.04 25.94 -40.22
CA PRO A 552 -16.80 26.70 -40.23
C PRO A 552 -16.50 27.26 -38.84
N LEU A 553 -15.23 27.15 -38.42
CA LEU A 553 -14.68 27.87 -37.27
C LEU A 553 -13.80 28.98 -37.85
N GLU A 554 -14.34 30.19 -37.97
CA GLU A 554 -13.58 31.39 -38.35
C GLU A 554 -12.93 32.06 -37.15
#